data_AF-H0EWY3-F1
#
_entry.id   AF-H0EWY3-F1
#
_cell.length_a   1.000
_cell.length_b   1.000
_cell.length_c   1.000
_cell.angle_alpha   90.00
_cell.angle_beta   90.00
_cell.angle_gamma   90.00
#
_symmetry.space_group_name_H-M   'P 1'
#
loop_
_entity.id
_entity.type
_entity.pdbx_description
1 polymer ?
#
loop_
_entity_poly.entity_id
_entity_poly.type
_entity_poly.pdbx_seq_one_letter_code
_entity_poly.pdbx_strand_id
1 'polypeptide(L)'
;MGFLRGISAALGLAAAVFAGPHDQTTTNADGIRSIPLRTHTLDSTRYSQIHSTYLGSSITIRMDILKGAAYCYELGVEFKIHGSNNLHGDGFAMWLTKQRATQGDVFGSVDRFDGLGIFFDTYKNNRPGTVFPYVMAMVGDGNKPYDKANDGKDNELLGCSARGIRNANIPTKLRLTYFQDKSLKLMLSYKAEDQWELCWETLEPPTIPSVAYLGFSAETGELSDNHDIISVHTKNLYDTKSRESNTITTKEKGSKGSTKSDYKQKESTGGSWTWFFFKVIVFVINDVHMLDAEDSHF
;
A
#
# COMPACT_ATOMS: atom_id res chain seq x y z
N MET A 1 48.34 -30.29 44.72
CA MET A 1 48.54 -29.62 43.42
C MET A 1 48.43 -30.70 42.35
N GLY A 2 47.33 -30.97 41.66
CA GLY A 2 46.30 -30.09 41.11
C GLY A 2 46.48 -30.03 39.59
N PHE A 3 46.13 -31.10 38.86
CA PHE A 3 46.06 -31.10 37.39
C PHE A 3 44.66 -31.57 36.97
N LEU A 4 43.77 -30.59 36.76
CA LEU A 4 42.45 -30.80 36.18
C LEU A 4 42.55 -30.73 34.66
N ARG A 5 41.98 -31.75 34.00
CA ARG A 5 41.75 -31.83 32.56
C ARG A 5 40.65 -30.83 32.16
N GLY A 6 40.96 -29.89 31.26
CA GLY A 6 39.98 -29.02 30.64
C GLY A 6 39.40 -29.67 29.38
N ILE A 7 38.10 -29.98 29.43
CA ILE A 7 37.29 -30.39 28.28
C ILE A 7 36.88 -29.12 27.52
N SER A 8 37.28 -29.02 26.25
CA SER A 8 36.86 -27.92 25.37
C SER A 8 35.46 -28.23 24.83
N ALA A 9 34.43 -27.56 25.38
CA ALA A 9 33.06 -27.65 24.89
C ALA A 9 32.84 -26.60 23.80
N ALA A 10 32.61 -27.07 22.58
CA ALA A 10 32.14 -26.26 21.46
C ALA A 10 30.70 -25.80 21.73
N LEU A 11 30.50 -24.51 22.01
CA LEU A 11 29.17 -23.89 21.92
C LEU A 11 28.95 -23.41 20.48
N GLY A 12 28.20 -24.20 19.70
CA GLY A 12 27.55 -23.70 18.50
C GLY A 12 26.41 -22.76 18.91
N LEU A 13 26.49 -21.48 18.53
CA LEU A 13 25.33 -20.59 18.54
C LEU A 13 24.37 -21.05 17.44
N ALA A 14 23.42 -21.91 17.78
CA ALA A 14 22.21 -22.06 17.00
C ALA A 14 21.30 -20.85 17.32
N ALA A 15 21.32 -19.84 16.46
CA ALA A 15 20.33 -18.78 16.49
C ALA A 15 18.97 -19.39 16.08
N ALA A 16 18.18 -19.80 17.07
CA ALA A 16 16.78 -20.14 16.86
C ALA A 16 16.03 -18.85 16.52
N VAL A 17 15.74 -18.64 15.24
CA VAL A 17 14.80 -17.61 14.79
C VAL A 17 13.41 -18.08 15.22
N PHE A 18 12.95 -17.62 16.38
CA PHE A 18 11.55 -17.75 16.76
C PHE A 18 10.73 -16.75 15.94
N ALA A 19 10.09 -17.23 14.88
CA ALA A 19 9.01 -16.50 14.23
C ALA A 19 7.88 -16.31 15.25
N GLY A 20 7.50 -15.06 15.53
CA GLY A 20 6.37 -14.76 16.38
C GLY A 20 5.06 -15.34 15.80
N PRO A 21 4.03 -15.58 16.63
CA PRO A 21 2.80 -16.28 16.25
C PRO A 21 1.94 -15.61 15.15
N HIS A 22 2.37 -14.49 14.56
CA HIS A 22 1.64 -13.74 13.54
C HIS A 22 2.24 -13.79 12.12
N ASP A 23 3.30 -14.57 11.89
CA ASP A 23 4.04 -14.57 10.61
C ASP A 23 3.53 -15.62 9.60
N GLN A 24 2.21 -15.86 9.56
CA GLN A 24 1.61 -16.84 8.65
C GLN A 24 1.06 -16.19 7.38
N THR A 25 1.34 -16.81 6.23
CA THR A 25 0.69 -16.43 4.97
C THR A 25 -0.78 -16.88 4.98
N THR A 26 -1.70 -15.96 4.72
CA THR A 26 -3.15 -16.22 4.69
C THR A 26 -3.76 -15.89 3.33
N THR A 27 -4.87 -16.53 2.97
CA THR A 27 -5.65 -16.22 1.76
C THR A 27 -7.09 -15.92 2.17
N ASN A 28 -7.65 -14.79 1.73
CA ASN A 28 -9.03 -14.41 2.05
C ASN A 28 -10.05 -15.01 1.05
N ALA A 29 -11.35 -14.83 1.31
CA ALA A 29 -12.44 -15.32 0.46
C ALA A 29 -12.38 -14.76 -0.98
N ASP A 30 -11.77 -13.59 -1.15
CA ASP A 30 -11.58 -12.96 -2.46
C ASP A 30 -10.40 -13.55 -3.24
N GLY A 31 -9.65 -14.50 -2.68
CA GLY A 31 -8.46 -15.09 -3.31
C GLY A 31 -7.23 -14.19 -3.23
N ILE A 32 -7.23 -13.20 -2.33
CA ILE A 32 -6.04 -12.38 -2.07
C ILE A 32 -5.16 -13.10 -1.06
N ARG A 33 -3.95 -13.47 -1.50
CA ARG A 33 -2.92 -14.04 -0.64
C ARG A 33 -2.12 -12.92 0.00
N SER A 34 -2.10 -12.86 1.32
CA SER A 34 -1.35 -11.88 2.10
C SER A 34 -0.08 -12.51 2.69
N ILE A 35 1.09 -12.03 2.27
CA ILE A 35 2.39 -12.48 2.74
C ILE A 35 2.97 -11.40 3.66
N PRO A 36 3.26 -11.71 4.94
CA PRO A 36 3.95 -10.77 5.81
C PRO A 36 5.28 -10.32 5.21
N LEU A 37 5.55 -9.03 5.25
CA LEU A 37 6.89 -8.54 4.93
C LEU A 37 7.80 -8.76 6.14
N ARG A 38 8.96 -9.38 5.92
CA ARG A 38 9.99 -9.43 6.96
C ARG A 38 10.54 -8.02 7.17
N THR A 39 9.96 -7.32 8.14
CA THR A 39 10.55 -6.10 8.68
C THR A 39 11.80 -6.51 9.46
N HIS A 40 12.98 -6.31 8.87
CA HIS A 40 14.20 -6.38 9.65
C HIS A 40 14.12 -5.28 10.73
N THR A 41 14.16 -5.69 12.00
CA THR A 41 14.11 -4.84 13.21
C THR A 41 12.79 -4.12 13.52
N LEU A 42 11.77 -4.89 13.90
CA LEU A 42 11.01 -4.62 15.12
C LEU A 42 11.00 -5.93 15.93
N ASP A 43 11.96 -6.07 16.84
CA ASP A 43 11.85 -7.12 17.86
C ASP A 43 10.56 -6.85 18.65
N SER A 44 9.64 -7.82 18.66
CA SER A 44 8.27 -7.70 19.19
C SER A 44 8.20 -7.55 20.71
N THR A 45 9.29 -7.09 21.35
CA THR A 45 9.45 -7.02 22.81
C THR A 45 9.82 -5.63 23.32
N ARG A 46 9.88 -4.59 22.46
CA ARG A 46 9.99 -3.20 22.93
C ARG A 46 8.77 -2.38 22.51
N TYR A 47 7.81 -2.28 23.43
CA TYR A 47 6.91 -1.12 23.51
C TYR A 47 7.77 0.15 23.45
N SER A 48 7.74 0.89 22.35
CA SER A 48 8.14 2.30 22.39
C SER A 48 6.98 3.07 23.03
N GLN A 49 6.96 3.16 24.37
CA GLN A 49 6.17 4.21 25.02
C GLN A 49 6.79 5.54 24.62
N ILE A 50 6.05 6.32 23.84
CA ILE A 50 6.49 7.63 23.37
C ILE A 50 6.11 8.64 24.45
N HIS A 51 7.02 8.89 25.39
CA HIS A 51 6.90 10.06 26.26
C HIS A 51 7.43 11.29 25.51
N SER A 52 6.53 12.13 25.01
CA SER A 52 6.86 13.45 24.49
C SER A 52 7.10 14.41 25.66
N THR A 53 8.31 14.94 25.80
CA THR A 53 8.57 16.08 26.68
C THR A 53 9.24 17.16 25.85
N TYR A 54 8.47 18.19 25.53
CA TYR A 54 8.83 19.53 25.02
C TYR A 54 9.91 19.63 23.91
N LEU A 55 9.51 20.32 22.83
CA LEU A 55 10.27 20.72 21.63
C LEU A 55 10.34 19.68 20.51
N GLY A 56 9.39 19.77 19.56
CA GLY A 56 9.59 19.39 18.15
C GLY A 56 10.12 17.98 17.89
N SER A 57 9.56 16.96 18.53
CA SER A 57 10.03 15.58 18.39
C SER A 57 9.41 14.88 17.17
N SER A 58 10.06 15.00 16.01
CA SER A 58 9.80 14.14 14.85
C SER A 58 10.33 12.72 15.12
N ILE A 59 9.44 11.75 15.34
CA ILE A 59 9.81 10.35 15.58
C ILE A 59 9.85 9.62 14.26
N THR A 60 11.03 9.51 13.65
CA THR A 60 11.16 8.72 12.42
C THR A 60 11.41 7.25 12.73
N ILE A 61 10.38 6.42 12.57
CA ILE A 61 10.57 4.98 12.46
C ILE A 61 11.22 4.68 11.10
N ARG A 62 12.46 4.15 11.10
CA ARG A 62 13.12 3.66 9.89
C ARG A 62 12.46 2.35 9.47
N MET A 63 11.40 2.41 8.67
CA MET A 63 10.90 1.22 8.00
C MET A 63 11.59 1.06 6.64
N ASP A 64 12.22 -0.09 6.47
CA ASP A 64 12.93 -0.43 5.23
C ASP A 64 11.96 -0.44 4.05
N ILE A 65 12.56 -0.14 2.90
CA ILE A 65 11.92 0.10 1.61
C ILE A 65 10.94 -1.04 1.31
N LEU A 66 9.75 -0.70 0.80
CA LEU A 66 8.93 -1.64 0.03
C LEU A 66 9.68 -2.01 -1.27
N LYS A 67 10.85 -2.65 -1.15
CA LYS A 67 11.71 -3.07 -2.26
C LYS A 67 11.18 -4.42 -2.72
N GLY A 68 10.26 -4.35 -3.66
CA GLY A 68 9.83 -5.53 -4.41
C GLY A 68 8.36 -5.48 -4.69
N ALA A 69 8.01 -5.09 -5.92
CA ALA A 69 6.80 -5.54 -6.62
C ALA A 69 5.46 -5.46 -5.86
N ALA A 70 5.33 -4.61 -4.85
CA ALA A 70 4.08 -4.44 -4.14
C ALA A 70 3.30 -3.33 -4.82
N TYR A 71 2.89 -3.59 -6.07
CA TYR A 71 1.73 -2.94 -6.67
C TYR A 71 0.51 -3.12 -5.74
N CYS A 72 0.53 -4.09 -4.83
CA CYS A 72 -0.54 -4.33 -3.89
C CYS A 72 0.00 -4.63 -2.48
N TYR A 73 -0.38 -3.84 -1.47
CA TYR A 73 0.01 -4.06 -0.06
C TYR A 73 -1.08 -3.65 0.92
N GLU A 74 -1.00 -4.22 2.12
CA GLU A 74 -1.78 -3.85 3.30
C GLU A 74 -0.83 -3.39 4.39
N LEU A 75 -1.08 -2.21 4.94
CA LEU A 75 -0.45 -1.71 6.16
C LEU A 75 -1.52 -1.72 7.23
N GLY A 76 -1.19 -2.15 8.43
CA GLY A 76 -2.01 -1.80 9.57
C GLY A 76 -1.17 -1.39 10.75
N VAL A 77 -1.75 -0.49 11.52
CA VAL A 77 -1.06 0.21 12.59
C VAL A 77 -2.00 0.23 13.77
N GLU A 78 -1.49 -0.18 14.91
CA GLU A 78 -2.10 0.09 16.21
C GLU A 78 -1.47 1.35 16.77
N PHE A 79 -2.29 2.30 17.16
CA PHE A 79 -1.86 3.59 17.68
C PHE A 79 -2.73 4.00 18.87
N LYS A 80 -2.41 5.12 19.51
CA LYS A 80 -3.25 5.76 20.51
C LYS A 80 -3.04 7.27 20.50
N ILE A 81 -4.13 8.03 20.45
CA ILE A 81 -4.13 9.48 20.68
C ILE A 81 -4.77 9.73 22.04
N HIS A 82 -4.03 10.30 22.99
CA HIS A 82 -4.55 10.52 24.33
C HIS A 82 -3.98 11.75 25.03
N GLY A 83 -4.79 12.33 25.90
CA GLY A 83 -4.42 13.47 26.72
C GLY A 83 -5.50 13.78 27.76
N SER A 84 -5.09 14.44 28.84
CA SER A 84 -5.98 14.80 29.96
C SER A 84 -6.78 16.08 29.71
N ASN A 85 -6.29 16.96 28.83
CA ASN A 85 -6.89 18.27 28.61
C ASN A 85 -8.01 18.22 27.55
N ASN A 86 -8.98 19.13 27.69
CA ASN A 86 -10.03 19.32 26.68
C ASN A 86 -9.52 20.07 25.45
N LEU A 87 -8.56 20.98 25.63
CA LEU A 87 -7.81 21.60 24.55
C LEU A 87 -6.64 20.68 24.18
N HIS A 88 -6.53 20.34 22.90
CA HIS A 88 -5.61 19.33 22.38
C HIS A 88 -5.21 19.67 20.94
N GLY A 89 -4.12 19.07 20.46
CA GLY A 89 -3.59 19.29 19.12
C GLY A 89 -2.16 18.76 18.96
N ASP A 90 -1.58 18.80 17.76
CA ASP A 90 -2.29 19.02 16.48
C ASP A 90 -2.75 17.68 15.90
N GLY A 91 -1.91 16.65 16.03
CA GLY A 91 -2.24 15.29 15.62
C GLY A 91 -0.99 14.52 15.22
N PHE A 92 -1.18 13.47 14.42
CA PHE A 92 -0.08 12.73 13.81
C PHE A 92 -0.34 12.44 12.33
N ALA A 93 0.72 12.11 11.60
CA ALA A 93 0.65 11.71 10.21
C ALA A 93 1.37 10.39 9.96
N MET A 94 0.82 9.61 9.03
CA MET A 94 1.46 8.45 8.42
C MET A 94 1.89 8.82 6.99
N TRP A 95 3.10 8.43 6.62
CA TRP A 95 3.76 8.84 5.39
C TRP A 95 4.13 7.63 4.54
N LEU A 96 3.92 7.75 3.23
CA LEU A 96 4.47 6.87 2.20
C LEU A 96 5.14 7.75 1.15
N THR A 97 6.37 8.17 1.44
CA THR A 97 7.05 9.27 0.73
C THR A 97 8.45 8.89 0.26
N LYS A 98 8.98 9.62 -0.74
CA LYS A 98 10.39 9.49 -1.16
C LYS A 98 11.35 10.03 -0.11
N GLN A 99 11.01 11.16 0.50
CA GLN A 99 11.79 11.77 1.56
C GLN A 99 11.76 10.90 2.81
N ARG A 100 12.89 10.82 3.51
CA ARG A 100 13.04 10.05 4.75
C ARG A 100 13.44 10.98 5.89
N ALA A 101 12.72 10.88 7.00
CA ALA A 101 13.12 11.46 8.29
C ALA A 101 13.44 12.96 8.24
N THR A 102 12.79 13.70 7.33
CA THR A 102 13.01 15.14 7.20
C THR A 102 11.98 15.84 8.06
N GLN A 103 12.45 16.52 9.10
CA GLN A 103 11.61 17.28 10.00
C GLN A 103 11.04 18.52 9.32
N GLY A 104 9.86 18.95 9.75
CA GLY A 104 9.23 20.20 9.33
C GLY A 104 7.92 20.44 10.07
N ASP A 105 7.18 21.44 9.59
CA ASP A 105 6.00 22.00 10.28
C ASP A 105 4.67 21.30 9.89
N VAL A 106 4.74 20.20 9.12
CA VAL A 106 3.56 19.44 8.71
C VAL A 106 3.47 18.18 9.55
N PHE A 107 2.79 18.28 10.71
CA PHE A 107 2.68 17.19 11.67
C PHE A 107 4.04 16.62 12.08
N GLY A 108 5.06 17.49 12.15
CA GLY A 108 6.44 17.12 12.50
C GLY A 108 7.29 16.60 11.33
N SER A 109 6.77 16.65 10.10
CA SER A 109 7.47 16.24 8.87
C SER A 109 7.61 17.41 7.88
N VAL A 110 8.43 17.21 6.87
CA VAL A 110 8.75 18.19 5.83
C VAL A 110 7.51 18.58 5.01
N ASP A 111 7.36 19.89 4.76
CA ASP A 111 6.40 20.42 3.78
C ASP A 111 6.81 20.06 2.34
N ARG A 112 5.88 20.14 1.38
CA ARG A 112 6.13 19.79 -0.04
C ARG A 112 6.75 18.39 -0.20
N PHE A 113 6.16 17.41 0.47
CA PHE A 113 6.55 16.01 0.36
C PHE A 113 6.20 15.43 -1.03
N ASP A 114 6.85 14.33 -1.41
CA ASP A 114 6.57 13.58 -2.63
C ASP A 114 6.11 12.17 -2.26
N GLY A 115 4.82 11.90 -2.45
CA GLY A 115 4.16 10.65 -2.05
C GLY A 115 2.79 10.86 -1.41
N LEU A 116 2.40 9.97 -0.52
CA LEU A 116 1.11 10.01 0.17
C LEU A 116 1.30 10.37 1.66
N GLY A 117 0.59 11.40 2.11
CA GLY A 117 0.44 11.75 3.52
C GLY A 117 -0.98 11.41 3.99
N ILE A 118 -1.12 10.76 5.14
CA ILE A 118 -2.39 10.48 5.80
C ILE A 118 -2.35 11.13 7.18
N PHE A 119 -3.17 12.14 7.38
CA PHE A 119 -3.16 13.03 8.54
C PHE A 119 -4.33 12.66 9.45
N PHE A 120 -4.02 12.45 10.72
CA PHE A 120 -4.97 12.28 11.81
C PHE A 120 -5.00 13.59 12.58
N ASP A 121 -5.80 14.52 12.08
CA ASP A 121 -5.89 15.87 12.60
C ASP A 121 -6.91 15.94 13.74
N THR A 122 -6.47 16.40 14.90
CA THR A 122 -7.28 16.47 16.11
C THR A 122 -7.70 17.88 16.45
N TYR A 123 -7.07 18.89 15.84
CA TYR A 123 -7.33 20.28 16.10
C TYR A 123 -7.97 20.93 14.87
N LYS A 124 -9.04 21.68 15.09
CA LYS A 124 -9.76 22.36 14.01
C LYS A 124 -9.24 23.78 13.90
N ASN A 125 -8.51 24.09 12.82
CA ASN A 125 -8.18 25.48 12.49
C ASN A 125 -9.39 26.10 11.77
N ASN A 126 -9.28 26.40 10.47
CA ASN A 126 -10.32 27.10 9.72
C ASN A 126 -11.04 26.20 8.70
N ARG A 127 -11.69 25.14 9.18
CA ARG A 127 -12.44 24.21 8.31
C ARG A 127 -13.94 24.11 8.63
N PRO A 128 -14.77 25.07 8.15
CA PRO A 128 -16.21 25.09 8.38
C PRO A 128 -16.91 23.80 7.91
N GLY A 129 -17.92 23.35 8.66
CA GLY A 129 -18.72 22.16 8.31
C GLY A 129 -18.07 20.81 8.59
N THR A 130 -16.77 20.75 8.90
CA THR A 130 -16.06 19.51 9.22
C THR A 130 -16.04 19.23 10.73
N VAL A 131 -16.29 17.96 11.09
CA VAL A 131 -16.23 17.45 12.47
C VAL A 131 -14.87 16.79 12.71
N PHE A 132 -14.22 17.18 13.81
CA PHE A 132 -12.91 16.69 14.23
C PHE A 132 -13.03 15.69 15.39
N PRO A 133 -12.05 14.77 15.57
CA PRO A 133 -10.87 14.57 14.74
C PRO A 133 -11.19 14.16 13.28
N TYR A 134 -10.34 14.58 12.35
CA TYR A 134 -10.53 14.39 10.92
C TYR A 134 -9.33 13.64 10.33
N VAL A 135 -9.62 12.59 9.56
CA VAL A 135 -8.59 11.77 8.94
C VAL A 135 -8.60 12.02 7.44
N MET A 136 -7.55 12.65 6.92
CA MET A 136 -7.45 13.02 5.50
C MET A 136 -6.23 12.42 4.82
N ALA A 137 -6.32 12.20 3.52
CA ALA A 137 -5.21 11.86 2.65
C ALA A 137 -4.88 13.03 1.72
N MET A 138 -3.59 13.29 1.50
CA MET A 138 -3.10 14.24 0.50
C MET A 138 -1.97 13.59 -0.30
N VAL A 139 -1.97 13.85 -1.60
CA VAL A 139 -0.87 13.49 -2.50
C VAL A 139 0.06 14.68 -2.63
N GLY A 140 1.31 14.50 -2.26
CA GLY A 140 2.37 15.47 -2.46
C GLY A 140 3.13 15.18 -3.76
N ASP A 141 3.35 16.22 -4.55
CA ASP A 141 4.11 16.17 -5.82
C ASP A 141 5.51 16.79 -5.68
N GLY A 142 5.97 17.04 -4.46
CA GLY A 142 7.23 17.74 -4.17
C GLY A 142 7.16 19.27 -4.25
N ASN A 143 6.01 19.85 -4.63
CA ASN A 143 5.86 21.30 -4.82
C ASN A 143 4.69 21.90 -4.04
N LYS A 144 3.56 21.19 -3.97
CA LYS A 144 2.35 21.65 -3.28
C LYS A 144 2.57 21.70 -1.77
N PRO A 145 2.33 22.87 -1.12
CA PRO A 145 2.43 22.99 0.32
C PRO A 145 1.20 22.40 1.01
N TYR A 146 1.37 21.97 2.26
CA TYR A 146 0.24 21.69 3.14
C TYR A 146 -0.31 23.01 3.73
N ASP A 147 -1.60 23.28 3.52
CA ASP A 147 -2.25 24.47 4.08
C ASP A 147 -2.67 24.24 5.54
N LYS A 148 -1.75 24.52 6.47
CA LYS A 148 -2.00 24.39 7.91
C LYS A 148 -3.09 25.33 8.44
N ALA A 149 -3.36 26.45 7.78
CA ALA A 149 -4.38 27.40 8.25
C ALA A 149 -5.81 26.87 8.05
N ASN A 150 -6.01 26.04 7.02
CA ASN A 150 -7.31 25.49 6.66
C ASN A 150 -7.32 23.94 6.68
N ASP A 151 -6.51 23.33 7.54
CA ASP A 151 -6.48 21.88 7.78
C ASP A 151 -6.30 21.06 6.48
N GLY A 152 -5.42 21.53 5.58
CA GLY A 152 -5.07 20.87 4.32
C GLY A 152 -6.19 20.79 3.28
N LYS A 153 -7.33 21.47 3.52
CA LYS A 153 -8.57 21.32 2.75
C LYS A 153 -8.40 21.44 1.24
N ASP A 154 -7.62 22.41 0.77
CA ASP A 154 -7.47 22.69 -0.66
C ASP A 154 -6.75 21.56 -1.43
N ASN A 155 -5.96 20.74 -0.72
CA ASN A 155 -5.20 19.63 -1.30
C ASN A 155 -5.69 18.26 -0.81
N GLU A 156 -6.90 18.19 -0.25
CA GLU A 156 -7.50 16.93 0.17
C GLU A 156 -7.81 16.02 -1.01
N LEU A 157 -7.32 14.78 -0.94
CA LEU A 157 -7.70 13.71 -1.85
C LEU A 157 -8.96 13.00 -1.35
N LEU A 158 -8.94 12.56 -0.10
CA LEU A 158 -9.99 11.78 0.56
C LEU A 158 -10.00 12.14 2.05
N GLY A 159 -11.15 12.07 2.71
CA GLY A 159 -11.20 12.32 4.14
C GLY A 159 -12.47 11.81 4.82
N CYS A 160 -12.38 11.58 6.13
CA CYS A 160 -13.52 11.20 6.96
C CYS A 160 -13.43 11.81 8.36
N SER A 161 -14.58 12.07 8.98
CA SER A 161 -14.65 12.44 10.40
C SER A 161 -14.52 11.19 11.28
N ALA A 162 -13.58 11.21 12.23
CA ALA A 162 -13.31 10.12 13.16
C ALA A 162 -13.64 10.52 14.61
N ARG A 163 -14.88 10.96 14.85
CA ARG A 163 -15.33 11.43 16.16
C ARG A 163 -15.20 10.32 17.21
N GLY A 164 -14.42 10.58 18.26
CA GLY A 164 -14.18 9.65 19.37
C GLY A 164 -12.90 8.81 19.23
N ILE A 165 -12.07 9.07 18.22
CA ILE A 165 -10.78 8.37 18.06
C ILE A 165 -9.74 8.78 19.10
N ARG A 166 -9.81 10.03 19.60
CA ARG A 166 -9.03 10.51 20.74
C ARG A 166 -9.60 9.97 22.04
N ASN A 167 -8.72 9.50 22.94
CA ASN A 167 -9.11 8.88 24.22
C ASN A 167 -10.13 7.73 24.02
N ALA A 168 -10.01 6.98 22.92
CA ALA A 168 -10.86 5.81 22.70
C ALA A 168 -10.64 4.78 23.83
N ASN A 169 -11.74 4.15 24.26
CA ASN A 169 -11.74 3.16 25.34
C ASN A 169 -11.21 1.78 24.91
N ILE A 170 -10.94 1.62 23.62
CA ILE A 170 -10.43 0.39 23.01
C ILE A 170 -9.12 0.70 22.27
N PRO A 171 -8.30 -0.31 21.95
CA PRO A 171 -7.13 -0.12 21.10
C PRO A 171 -7.51 0.47 19.73
N THR A 172 -6.91 1.60 19.36
CA THR A 172 -7.18 2.23 18.06
C THR A 172 -6.30 1.65 16.97
N LYS A 173 -6.91 1.22 15.87
CA LYS A 173 -6.22 0.59 14.74
C LYS A 173 -6.62 1.25 13.43
N LEU A 174 -5.67 1.34 12.50
CA LEU A 174 -5.93 1.64 11.10
C LEU A 174 -5.47 0.49 10.23
N ARG A 175 -6.09 0.37 9.05
CA ARG A 175 -5.67 -0.52 7.98
C ARG A 175 -5.75 0.22 6.66
N LEU A 176 -4.60 0.46 6.05
CA LEU A 176 -4.48 1.00 4.71
C LEU A 176 -4.26 -0.14 3.72
N THR A 177 -5.12 -0.26 2.73
CA THR A 177 -4.98 -1.22 1.65
C THR A 177 -4.77 -0.46 0.35
N TYR A 178 -3.68 -0.76 -0.36
CA TYR A 178 -3.35 -0.19 -1.65
C TYR A 178 -3.27 -1.30 -2.69
N PHE A 179 -4.01 -1.14 -3.77
CA PHE A 179 -3.87 -1.88 -5.02
C PHE A 179 -3.65 -0.85 -6.12
N GLN A 180 -2.43 -0.77 -6.62
CA GLN A 180 -2.02 0.12 -7.69
C GLN A 180 -2.96 -0.04 -8.89
N ASP A 181 -3.39 1.11 -9.42
CA ASP A 181 -4.32 1.23 -10.53
C ASP A 181 -5.71 0.60 -10.30
N LYS A 182 -6.05 0.22 -9.05
CA LYS A 182 -7.33 -0.44 -8.71
C LYS A 182 -8.05 0.18 -7.52
N SER A 183 -7.39 0.33 -6.37
CA SER A 183 -8.01 0.97 -5.21
C SER A 183 -7.03 1.42 -4.13
N LEU A 184 -7.43 2.44 -3.37
CA LEU A 184 -6.79 2.84 -2.11
C LEU A 184 -7.90 2.98 -1.06
N LYS A 185 -7.75 2.30 0.07
CA LYS A 185 -8.78 2.18 1.10
C LYS A 185 -8.18 2.34 2.50
N LEU A 186 -8.81 3.15 3.33
CA LEU A 186 -8.49 3.28 4.75
C LEU A 186 -9.67 2.83 5.61
N MET A 187 -9.42 1.86 6.48
CA MET A 187 -10.34 1.39 7.52
C MET A 187 -9.82 1.78 8.90
N LEU A 188 -10.71 2.11 9.82
CA LEU A 188 -10.39 2.47 11.20
C LEU A 188 -11.17 1.58 12.19
N SER A 189 -10.56 1.26 13.32
CA SER A 189 -11.20 0.55 14.43
C SER A 189 -10.92 1.32 15.71
N TYR A 190 -11.95 1.97 16.26
CA TYR A 190 -11.84 2.83 17.45
C TYR A 190 -13.14 3.00 18.25
N LYS A 191 -14.29 2.54 17.72
CA LYS A 191 -15.60 2.66 18.39
C LYS A 191 -16.00 1.41 19.17
N ALA A 192 -15.74 0.23 18.62
CA ALA A 192 -16.04 -1.06 19.24
C ALA A 192 -14.95 -2.08 18.88
N GLU A 193 -14.67 -3.00 19.80
CA GLU A 193 -13.68 -4.06 19.59
C GLU A 193 -14.06 -4.90 18.36
N ASP A 194 -13.05 -5.25 17.57
CA ASP A 194 -13.17 -6.04 16.34
C ASP A 194 -14.12 -5.46 15.27
N GLN A 195 -14.57 -4.21 15.42
CA GLN A 195 -15.36 -3.49 14.42
C GLN A 195 -14.47 -2.54 13.63
N TRP A 196 -14.51 -2.70 12.31
CA TRP A 196 -13.81 -1.83 11.36
C TRP A 196 -14.81 -0.97 10.61
N GLU A 197 -14.59 0.34 10.64
CA GLU A 197 -15.35 1.32 9.89
C GLU A 197 -14.57 1.77 8.67
N LEU A 198 -15.26 1.93 7.55
CA LEU A 198 -14.69 2.56 6.37
C LEU A 198 -14.49 4.05 6.67
N CYS A 199 -13.26 4.54 6.54
CA CYS A 199 -13.00 5.97 6.54
C CYS A 199 -13.18 6.53 5.13
N TRP A 200 -12.39 6.05 4.19
CA TRP A 200 -12.50 6.43 2.78
C TRP A 200 -11.96 5.33 1.86
N GLU A 201 -12.41 5.35 0.61
CA GLU A 201 -11.99 4.46 -0.46
C GLU A 201 -12.07 5.19 -1.80
N THR A 202 -11.12 4.93 -2.69
CA THR A 202 -11.16 5.34 -4.09
C THR A 202 -10.80 4.15 -4.98
N LEU A 203 -11.40 4.10 -6.17
CA LEU A 203 -11.04 3.17 -7.26
C LEU A 203 -10.03 3.78 -8.25
N GLU A 204 -9.70 5.06 -8.05
CA GLU A 204 -8.71 5.80 -8.83
C GLU A 204 -7.56 6.20 -7.88
N PRO A 205 -6.74 5.23 -7.43
CA PRO A 205 -5.70 5.51 -6.46
C PRO A 205 -4.56 6.32 -7.10
N PRO A 206 -3.91 7.22 -6.35
CA PRO A 206 -2.72 7.90 -6.84
C PRO A 206 -1.56 6.92 -7.01
N THR A 207 -0.65 7.22 -7.92
CA THR A 207 0.60 6.48 -8.06
C THR A 207 1.52 6.81 -6.89
N ILE A 208 1.77 5.83 -6.02
CA ILE A 208 2.73 5.96 -4.93
C ILE A 208 4.13 5.70 -5.50
N PRO A 209 5.17 6.45 -5.09
CA PRO A 209 6.54 6.22 -5.55
C PRO A 209 6.96 4.75 -5.42
N SER A 210 7.58 4.19 -6.47
CA SER A 210 8.05 2.79 -6.49
C SER A 210 9.06 2.47 -5.39
N VAL A 211 9.72 3.50 -4.87
CA VAL A 211 10.53 3.48 -3.66
C VAL A 211 9.94 4.52 -2.71
N ALA A 212 9.12 4.05 -1.78
CA ALA A 212 8.55 4.85 -0.71
C ALA A 212 9.01 4.34 0.66
N TYR A 213 9.16 5.26 1.60
CA TYR A 213 9.41 4.99 3.02
C TYR A 213 8.10 5.10 3.79
N LEU A 214 7.79 4.09 4.60
CA LEU A 214 6.76 4.20 5.62
C LEU A 214 7.30 4.99 6.81
N GLY A 215 6.68 6.12 7.11
CA GLY A 215 7.04 7.00 8.21
C GLY A 215 5.85 7.38 9.07
N PHE A 216 6.13 7.83 10.28
CA PHE A 216 5.16 8.44 11.17
C PHE A 216 5.79 9.71 11.72
N SER A 217 4.98 10.72 12.01
CA SER A 217 5.41 11.91 12.71
C SER A 217 4.22 12.48 13.47
N ALA A 218 4.49 13.27 14.51
CA ALA A 218 3.45 13.97 15.24
C ALA A 218 3.92 15.39 15.53
N GLU A 219 2.95 16.28 15.73
CA GLU A 219 3.20 17.66 16.13
C GLU A 219 2.29 18.04 17.28
N THR A 220 2.86 18.83 18.18
CA THR A 220 2.17 19.47 19.30
C THR A 220 2.59 20.92 19.33
N GLY A 221 1.63 21.82 19.50
CA GLY A 221 1.86 23.25 19.66
C GLY A 221 1.75 23.67 21.12
N GLU A 222 1.08 24.80 21.37
CA GLU A 222 0.67 25.21 22.72
C GLU A 222 -0.31 24.21 23.35
N LEU A 223 -1.08 23.53 22.50
CA LEU A 223 -1.91 22.40 22.86
C LEU A 223 -1.17 21.11 22.53
N SER A 224 -1.35 20.09 23.36
CA SER A 224 -0.60 18.84 23.26
C SER A 224 -1.48 17.62 23.53
N ASP A 225 -1.28 16.61 22.71
CA ASP A 225 -1.67 15.22 22.99
C ASP A 225 -0.44 14.30 22.90
N ASN A 226 -0.57 13.14 23.52
CA ASN A 226 0.33 12.01 23.30
C ASN A 226 -0.10 11.26 22.04
N HIS A 227 0.88 10.91 21.20
CA HIS A 227 0.69 10.20 19.94
C HIS A 227 1.55 8.95 19.95
N ASP A 228 0.96 7.82 20.33
CA ASP A 228 1.66 6.55 20.46
C ASP A 228 1.45 5.69 19.21
N ILE A 229 2.54 5.19 18.61
CA ILE A 229 2.50 4.10 17.64
C ILE A 229 2.89 2.81 18.38
N ILE A 230 1.92 1.91 18.52
CA ILE A 230 2.04 0.70 19.35
C ILE A 230 2.61 -0.46 18.53
N SER A 231 2.07 -0.69 17.33
CA SER A 231 2.57 -1.72 16.43
C SER A 231 2.30 -1.37 14.98
N VAL A 232 3.15 -1.87 14.09
CA VAL A 232 2.99 -1.70 12.64
C VAL A 232 3.19 -3.06 12.00
N HIS A 233 2.24 -3.46 11.16
CA HIS A 233 2.28 -4.67 10.36
C HIS A 233 2.13 -4.33 8.89
N THR A 234 2.91 -5.00 8.05
CA THR A 234 2.88 -4.79 6.61
C THR A 234 2.81 -6.14 5.89
N LYS A 235 1.95 -6.23 4.88
CA LYS A 235 1.73 -7.44 4.10
C LYS A 235 1.73 -7.10 2.62
N ASN A 236 2.40 -7.91 1.82
CA ASN A 236 2.21 -7.90 0.38
C ASN A 236 0.93 -8.66 0.03
N LEU A 237 0.14 -8.10 -0.89
CA LEU A 237 -1.07 -8.72 -1.38
C LEU A 237 -0.83 -9.28 -2.79
N TYR A 238 -1.31 -10.49 -3.04
CA TYR A 238 -1.25 -11.11 -4.36
C TYR A 238 -2.65 -11.58 -4.75
N ASP A 239 -3.16 -11.08 -5.87
CA ASP A 239 -4.40 -11.58 -6.46
C ASP A 239 -4.14 -12.92 -7.15
N THR A 240 -4.62 -14.04 -6.56
CA THR A 240 -4.42 -15.36 -7.15
C THR A 240 -5.41 -15.67 -8.26
N LYS A 241 -6.55 -14.97 -8.34
CA LYS A 241 -7.58 -15.20 -9.38
C LYS A 241 -7.13 -14.67 -10.75
N SER A 242 -6.34 -13.59 -10.76
CA SER A 242 -5.69 -13.08 -11.98
C SER A 242 -4.79 -14.12 -12.68
N ARG A 243 -4.26 -15.09 -11.93
CA ARG A 243 -3.37 -16.14 -12.47
C ARG A 243 -4.11 -17.38 -12.97
N GLU A 244 -5.26 -17.73 -12.39
CA GLU A 244 -6.02 -18.90 -12.83
C GLU A 244 -6.62 -18.72 -14.24
N SER A 245 -6.91 -17.48 -14.66
CA SER A 245 -7.41 -17.21 -16.02
C SER A 245 -6.37 -17.48 -17.14
N ASN A 246 -5.09 -17.66 -16.81
CA ASN A 246 -4.02 -17.97 -17.78
C ASN A 246 -3.56 -19.43 -17.75
N THR A 247 -4.17 -20.30 -16.93
CA THR A 247 -3.89 -21.74 -17.00
C THR A 247 -4.84 -22.37 -18.01
N ILE A 248 -4.45 -22.31 -19.27
CA ILE A 248 -5.07 -23.10 -20.34
C ILE A 248 -5.13 -24.56 -19.90
N THR A 249 -6.32 -25.12 -20.03
CA THR A 249 -6.66 -26.53 -19.89
C THR A 249 -5.67 -27.45 -20.59
N THR A 250 -4.77 -28.07 -19.84
CA THR A 250 -4.23 -29.40 -20.18
C THR A 250 -4.66 -30.36 -19.09
N LYS A 251 -5.91 -30.82 -19.19
CA LYS A 251 -6.36 -32.00 -18.44
C LYS A 251 -5.82 -33.25 -19.12
N GLU A 252 -4.99 -33.91 -18.33
CA GLU A 252 -4.31 -35.18 -18.50
C GLU A 252 -5.18 -36.32 -19.08
N LYS A 253 -4.60 -37.09 -20.00
CA LYS A 253 -4.92 -38.51 -20.22
C LYS A 253 -3.62 -39.33 -20.25
N GLY A 254 -3.40 -40.09 -19.17
CA GLY A 254 -2.93 -41.48 -19.14
C GLY A 254 -1.63 -41.91 -19.84
N SER A 255 -0.61 -42.20 -19.01
CA SER A 255 0.19 -43.44 -18.92
C SER A 255 1.02 -44.00 -20.12
N LYS A 256 2.33 -44.09 -19.86
CA LYS A 256 3.36 -45.10 -20.24
C LYS A 256 3.63 -45.44 -21.72
N GLY A 257 4.90 -45.24 -22.13
CA GLY A 257 5.59 -46.12 -23.09
C GLY A 257 6.62 -45.44 -24.00
N SER A 258 7.91 -45.72 -23.76
CA SER A 258 9.06 -45.66 -24.70
C SER A 258 8.66 -46.00 -26.14
N THR A 259 9.14 -45.37 -27.23
CA THR A 259 10.52 -45.46 -27.77
C THR A 259 10.64 -44.59 -29.05
N LYS A 260 11.84 -44.06 -29.30
CA LYS A 260 12.52 -43.72 -30.57
C LYS A 260 11.91 -42.70 -31.57
N SER A 261 12.80 -41.75 -31.86
CA SER A 261 13.01 -40.96 -33.08
C SER A 261 12.48 -41.56 -34.39
N ASP A 262 11.77 -40.73 -35.16
CA ASP A 262 12.13 -40.54 -36.57
C ASP A 262 11.63 -39.19 -37.11
N TYR A 263 12.53 -38.52 -37.83
CA TYR A 263 12.33 -37.23 -38.47
C TYR A 263 11.63 -37.47 -39.81
N LYS A 264 10.42 -36.93 -40.03
CA LYS A 264 9.86 -36.79 -41.38
C LYS A 264 8.90 -35.61 -41.47
N GLN A 265 9.38 -34.61 -42.21
CA GLN A 265 8.69 -33.43 -42.68
C GLN A 265 7.46 -33.82 -43.50
N LYS A 266 6.30 -33.21 -43.20
CA LYS A 266 5.17 -33.16 -44.12
C LYS A 266 4.37 -31.88 -43.88
N GLU A 267 4.52 -30.92 -44.79
CA GLU A 267 3.55 -29.86 -44.98
C GLU A 267 2.26 -30.45 -45.56
N SER A 268 1.12 -30.05 -45.01
CA SER A 268 -0.12 -29.87 -45.77
C SER A 268 -1.10 -28.99 -44.97
N THR A 269 -1.21 -27.74 -45.40
CA THR A 269 -2.45 -27.02 -45.74
C THR A 269 -3.65 -27.00 -44.77
N GLY A 270 -4.02 -25.76 -44.40
CA GLY A 270 -5.38 -25.33 -44.03
C GLY A 270 -5.53 -24.98 -42.55
N GLY A 271 -5.86 -23.77 -42.11
CA GLY A 271 -6.23 -22.50 -42.76
C GLY A 271 -6.88 -21.67 -41.65
N SER A 272 -6.42 -20.44 -41.40
CA SER A 272 -7.03 -19.61 -40.35
C SER A 272 -6.76 -18.11 -40.60
N TRP A 273 -7.84 -17.42 -40.98
CA TRP A 273 -8.10 -15.96 -40.87
C TRP A 273 -7.40 -14.96 -41.79
N THR A 274 -6.24 -15.23 -42.40
CA THR A 274 -5.56 -14.22 -43.26
C THR A 274 -6.14 -14.10 -44.68
N TRP A 275 -6.89 -15.08 -45.17
CA TRP A 275 -7.48 -15.07 -46.52
C TRP A 275 -8.80 -14.28 -46.62
N PHE A 276 -9.40 -13.92 -45.48
CA PHE A 276 -10.66 -13.16 -45.47
C PHE A 276 -10.44 -11.66 -45.76
N PHE A 277 -9.29 -11.10 -45.37
CA PHE A 277 -9.00 -9.68 -45.55
C PHE A 277 -8.51 -9.32 -46.96
N PHE A 278 -7.92 -10.27 -47.70
CA PHE A 278 -7.39 -9.99 -49.04
C PHE A 278 -8.49 -9.77 -50.09
N LYS A 279 -9.70 -10.30 -49.88
CA LYS A 279 -10.83 -10.11 -50.82
C LYS A 279 -11.56 -8.78 -50.67
N VAL A 280 -11.51 -8.12 -49.51
CA VAL A 280 -12.22 -6.86 -49.30
C VAL A 280 -11.48 -5.68 -49.95
N ILE A 281 -10.15 -5.73 -49.99
CA ILE A 281 -9.32 -4.65 -50.56
C ILE A 281 -9.37 -4.65 -52.11
N VAL A 282 -9.49 -5.81 -52.74
CA VAL A 282 -9.56 -5.92 -54.22
C VAL A 282 -10.91 -5.49 -54.79
N PHE A 283 -12.00 -5.57 -54.01
CA PHE A 283 -13.32 -5.13 -54.48
C PHE A 283 -13.50 -3.61 -54.45
N VAL A 284 -12.87 -2.91 -53.51
CA VAL A 284 -12.98 -1.44 -53.36
C VAL A 284 -12.11 -0.68 -54.38
N ILE A 285 -11.07 -1.30 -54.93
CA ILE A 285 -10.19 -0.67 -55.92
C ILE A 285 -10.76 -0.76 -57.35
N ASN A 286 -11.67 -1.71 -57.64
CA ASN A 286 -12.26 -1.86 -58.98
C ASN A 286 -13.56 -1.08 -59.22
N ASP A 287 -14.14 -0.41 -58.20
CA ASP A 287 -15.36 0.42 -58.35
C ASP A 287 -15.08 1.93 -58.49
N VAL A 288 -13.81 2.36 -58.53
CA VAL A 288 -13.42 3.79 -58.68
C VAL A 288 -12.94 4.14 -60.10
N HIS A 289 -12.98 3.20 -61.05
CA HIS A 289 -12.55 3.43 -62.44
C HIS A 289 -13.67 3.34 -63.49
N MET A 290 -14.91 3.69 -63.13
CA MET A 290 -16.00 3.86 -64.09
C MET A 290 -16.69 5.23 -63.93
N LEU A 291 -15.87 6.28 -63.86
CA LEU A 291 -16.25 7.63 -64.26
C LEU A 291 -15.18 8.09 -65.25
N ASP A 292 -15.63 8.66 -66.37
CA ASP A 292 -14.87 9.14 -67.53
C ASP A 292 -14.60 8.10 -68.63
N ALA A 293 -15.56 7.94 -69.55
CA ALA A 293 -15.35 8.14 -71.00
C ALA A 293 -16.52 7.59 -71.84
N GLU A 294 -17.50 8.44 -72.17
CA GLU A 294 -18.12 8.44 -73.50
C GLU A 294 -18.89 9.76 -73.71
N ASP A 295 -18.18 10.76 -74.23
CA ASP A 295 -18.72 11.98 -74.82
C ASP A 295 -18.10 12.08 -76.22
N SER A 296 -18.88 11.81 -77.29
CA SER A 296 -18.75 12.48 -78.60
C SER A 296 -19.79 12.01 -79.64
N HIS A 297 -20.43 12.99 -80.29
CA HIS A 297 -21.23 12.96 -81.53
C HIS A 297 -22.72 12.54 -81.45
N PHE A 298 -23.62 13.52 -81.24
CA PHE A 298 -24.33 14.27 -82.31
C PHE A 298 -24.94 15.55 -81.75
#